data_AF-A0AA51M4C1-F1
#
_entry.id   AF-A0AA51M4C1-F1
#
_cell.length_a   1.000
_cell.length_b   1.000
_cell.length_c   1.000
_cell.angle_alpha   90.00
_cell.angle_beta   90.00
_cell.angle_gamma   90.00
#
_symmetry.space_group_name_H-M   'P 1'
#
loop_
_entity.id
_entity.type
_entity.pdbx_description
1 polymer ?
#
loop_
_entity_poly.entity_id
_entity_poly.type
_entity_poly.pdbx_seq_one_letter_code
_entity_poly.pdbx_strand_id
1 'polypeptide(L)'
;MTVNEPISKVNLERITNAIYAFTMTLMIKNLQTPGPGAIDTAASLAHYLTRAFYAVIDFVGAFLILGMFWLFYLQVFHRMKTFDFKFLYIHLLSLMVVVFVPFTSSFSSKGEMAAVGDVFFQLNNLILAIVLVYGWHYCAIPPGTAGAGTYG
;
A
#
# COMPACT_ATOMS: atom_id res chain seq x y z
N MET A 1 7.05 26.03 27.42
CA MET A 1 8.10 25.33 26.67
C MET A 1 7.87 23.84 26.82
N THR A 2 7.29 23.18 25.83
CA THR A 2 7.03 21.74 25.88
C THR A 2 7.76 21.10 24.70
N VAL A 3 8.92 20.54 25.04
CA VAL A 3 9.70 19.50 24.36
C VAL A 3 9.50 19.38 22.84
N ASN A 4 10.54 19.73 22.08
CA ASN A 4 10.76 19.31 20.70
C ASN A 4 10.54 17.79 20.56
N GLU A 5 9.34 17.37 20.17
CA GLU A 5 9.22 16.13 19.42
C GLU A 5 9.83 16.41 18.03
N PRO A 6 10.88 15.69 17.61
CA PRO A 6 11.53 15.96 16.32
C PRO A 6 10.57 15.80 15.13
N ILE A 7 9.45 15.09 15.29
CA ILE A 7 8.37 14.93 14.32
C ILE A 7 7.01 14.89 15.05
N SER A 8 6.11 15.82 14.75
CA SER A 8 4.73 15.80 15.27
C SER A 8 3.91 14.66 14.67
N LYS A 9 3.15 13.95 15.52
CA LYS A 9 2.16 12.93 15.12
C LYS A 9 1.29 13.36 13.95
N VAL A 10 0.79 14.59 14.01
CA VAL A 10 -0.12 15.16 13.00
C VAL A 10 0.58 15.23 11.63
N ASN A 11 1.86 15.57 11.58
CA ASN A 11 2.58 15.64 10.31
C ASN A 11 2.81 14.24 9.72
N LEU A 12 3.09 13.24 10.57
CA LEU A 12 3.26 11.86 10.16
C LEU A 12 1.96 11.25 9.60
N GLU A 13 0.83 11.51 10.25
CA GLU A 13 -0.49 11.10 9.76
C GLU A 13 -0.80 11.78 8.42
N ARG A 14 -0.51 13.08 8.28
CA ARG A 14 -0.74 13.83 7.03
C ARG A 14 0.07 13.28 5.86
N ILE A 15 1.37 13.05 6.03
CA ILE A 15 2.20 12.51 4.95
C ILE A 15 1.78 11.09 4.58
N THR A 16 1.39 10.27 5.56
CA THR A 16 0.88 8.91 5.33
C THR A 16 -0.40 8.95 4.50
N ASN A 17 -1.37 9.77 4.91
CA ASN A 17 -2.64 9.93 4.19
C ASN A 17 -2.41 10.41 2.75
N ALA A 18 -1.49 11.38 2.56
CA ALA A 18 -1.16 11.89 1.23
C ALA A 18 -0.55 10.81 0.33
N ILE A 19 0.38 10.00 0.85
CA ILE A 19 1.03 8.94 0.08
C ILE A 19 0.04 7.83 -0.29
N TYR A 20 -0.81 7.40 0.65
CA TYR A 20 -1.84 6.40 0.35
C TYR A 20 -2.84 6.91 -0.69
N ALA A 21 -3.37 8.12 -0.51
CA ALA A 21 -4.29 8.72 -1.46
C ALA A 21 -3.66 8.86 -2.85
N PHE A 22 -2.44 9.38 -2.94
CA PHE A 22 -1.73 9.53 -4.21
C PHE A 22 -1.50 8.17 -4.89
N THR A 23 -1.03 7.18 -4.14
CA THR A 23 -0.79 5.82 -4.66
C THR A 23 -2.07 5.17 -5.18
N MET A 24 -3.17 5.27 -4.43
CA MET A 24 -4.48 4.76 -4.83
C MET A 24 -4.97 5.42 -6.12
N THR A 25 -4.84 6.74 -6.24
CA THR A 25 -5.24 7.45 -7.47
C THR A 25 -4.37 7.07 -8.66
N LEU A 26 -3.06 6.85 -8.46
CA LEU A 26 -2.17 6.40 -9.54
C LEU A 26 -2.53 5.03 -10.10
N MET A 27 -3.23 4.18 -9.35
CA MET A 27 -3.64 2.87 -9.86
C MET A 27 -4.60 2.96 -11.05
N ILE A 28 -5.37 4.05 -11.18
CA ILE A 28 -6.27 4.26 -12.32
C ILE A 28 -5.51 4.31 -13.65
N LYS A 29 -4.22 4.69 -13.63
CA LYS A 29 -3.39 4.79 -14.84
C LYS A 29 -3.22 3.46 -15.57
N ASN A 30 -3.44 2.34 -14.87
CA ASN A 30 -3.32 1.00 -15.45
C ASN A 30 -4.51 0.66 -16.36
N LEU A 31 -5.62 1.43 -16.30
CA LEU A 31 -6.74 1.29 -17.23
C LEU A 31 -6.36 1.91 -18.57
N GLN A 32 -6.04 1.06 -19.55
CA GLN A 32 -5.62 1.49 -20.88
C GLN A 32 -6.83 1.93 -21.72
N THR A 33 -6.73 3.10 -22.33
CA THR A 33 -7.63 3.53 -23.40
C THR A 33 -7.25 2.86 -24.71
N PRO A 34 -8.22 2.59 -25.60
CA PRO A 34 -7.92 2.01 -26.90
C PRO A 34 -7.10 3.01 -27.73
N GLY A 35 -6.11 2.50 -28.47
CA GLY A 35 -5.36 3.33 -29.41
C GLY A 35 -6.23 3.77 -30.60
N PRO A 36 -5.78 4.77 -31.38
CA PRO A 36 -6.47 5.18 -32.60
C PRO A 36 -6.66 3.98 -33.56
N GLY A 37 -7.88 3.78 -34.07
CA GLY A 37 -8.20 2.66 -34.97
C GLY A 37 -8.28 1.29 -34.30
N ALA A 38 -8.24 1.18 -32.96
CA ALA A 38 -8.41 -0.11 -32.29
C ALA A 38 -9.88 -0.58 -32.23
N ILE A 39 -10.83 0.34 -32.45
CA ILE A 39 -12.27 0.07 -32.38
C ILE A 39 -12.92 0.51 -33.70
N ASP A 40 -12.94 -0.42 -34.67
CA ASP A 40 -13.55 -0.18 -35.98
C ASP A 40 -14.86 -0.96 -36.20
N THR A 41 -15.23 -1.85 -35.27
CA THR A 41 -16.41 -2.72 -35.39
C THR A 41 -17.14 -2.87 -34.04
N ALA A 42 -18.41 -3.28 -34.08
CA ALA A 42 -19.15 -3.61 -32.85
C ALA A 42 -18.50 -4.76 -32.06
N ALA A 43 -17.91 -5.74 -32.75
CA ALA A 43 -17.21 -6.85 -32.11
C ALA A 43 -15.93 -6.39 -31.39
N SER A 44 -15.13 -5.51 -32.00
CA SER A 44 -13.93 -4.96 -31.35
C SER A 44 -14.27 -4.06 -30.16
N LEU A 45 -15.38 -3.31 -30.23
CA LEU A 45 -15.91 -2.56 -29.09
C LEU A 45 -16.31 -3.48 -27.93
N ALA A 46 -17.09 -4.53 -28.19
CA ALA A 46 -17.54 -5.46 -27.17
C ALA A 46 -16.36 -6.17 -26.48
N HIS A 47 -15.35 -6.58 -27.26
CA HIS A 47 -14.13 -7.19 -26.73
C HIS A 47 -13.32 -6.20 -25.88
N TYR A 48 -13.20 -4.94 -26.31
CA TYR A 48 -12.57 -3.89 -25.51
C TYR A 48 -13.30 -3.66 -24.19
N LEU A 49 -14.63 -3.49 -24.20
CA LEU A 49 -15.44 -3.27 -23.00
C LEU A 49 -15.30 -4.42 -22.00
N THR A 50 -15.27 -5.66 -22.50
CA THR A 50 -15.07 -6.85 -21.68
C THR A 50 -13.70 -6.81 -20.98
N ARG A 51 -12.62 -6.50 -21.72
CA ARG A 51 -11.29 -6.34 -21.12
C ARG A 51 -11.20 -5.18 -20.13
N ALA A 52 -11.82 -4.04 -20.47
CA ALA A 52 -11.84 -2.86 -19.61
C ALA A 52 -12.58 -3.15 -18.30
N PHE A 53 -13.67 -3.93 -18.35
CA PHE A 53 -14.41 -4.34 -17.16
C PHE A 53 -13.55 -5.18 -16.20
N TYR A 54 -12.80 -6.18 -16.70
CA TYR A 54 -11.87 -6.94 -15.88
C TYR A 54 -10.76 -6.06 -15.28
N ALA A 55 -10.19 -5.13 -16.07
CA ALA A 55 -9.20 -4.18 -15.56
C ALA A 55 -9.76 -3.25 -14.46
N VAL A 56 -11.04 -2.88 -14.53
CA VAL A 56 -11.72 -2.12 -13.47
C VAL A 56 -11.85 -2.96 -12.19
N ILE A 57 -12.18 -4.25 -12.31
CA ILE A 57 -12.24 -5.17 -11.15
C ILE A 57 -10.87 -5.27 -10.48
N ASP A 58 -9.81 -5.47 -11.26
CA ASP A 58 -8.44 -5.54 -10.75
C ASP A 58 -8.04 -4.25 -10.02
N PHE A 59 -8.38 -3.10 -10.61
CA PHE A 59 -8.18 -1.78 -9.99
C PHE A 59 -8.94 -1.65 -8.67
N VAL A 60 -10.23 -2.00 -8.62
CA VAL A 60 -11.04 -1.90 -7.40
C VAL A 60 -10.48 -2.82 -6.32
N GLY A 61 -10.08 -4.05 -6.67
CA GLY A 61 -9.44 -4.98 -5.74
C GLY A 61 -8.16 -4.41 -5.13
N ALA A 62 -7.27 -3.88 -5.97
CA ALA A 62 -6.03 -3.26 -5.50
C ALA A 62 -6.28 -2.02 -4.64
N PHE A 63 -7.24 -1.16 -5.03
CA PHE A 63 -7.65 0.00 -4.26
C PHE A 63 -8.17 -0.39 -2.88
N LEU A 64 -9.02 -1.42 -2.78
CA LEU A 64 -9.56 -1.90 -1.51
C LEU A 64 -8.46 -2.49 -0.61
N ILE A 65 -7.51 -3.24 -1.17
CA ILE A 65 -6.37 -3.79 -0.41
C ILE A 65 -5.52 -2.66 0.19
N LEU A 66 -5.14 -1.67 -0.61
CA LEU A 66 -4.45 -0.46 -0.14
C LEU A 66 -5.30 0.30 0.90
N GLY A 67 -6.62 0.35 0.69
CA GLY A 67 -7.56 0.99 1.61
C GLY A 67 -7.59 0.31 2.98
N MET A 68 -7.57 -1.02 3.01
CA MET A 68 -7.49 -1.80 4.25
C MET A 68 -6.17 -1.54 4.99
N PHE A 69 -5.04 -1.50 4.28
CA PHE A 69 -3.75 -1.15 4.89
C PHE A 69 -3.72 0.28 5.44
N TRP A 70 -4.32 1.23 4.72
CA TRP A 70 -4.48 2.61 5.19
C TRP A 70 -5.35 2.69 6.46
N LEU A 71 -6.50 2.02 6.48
CA LEU A 71 -7.37 1.94 7.66
C LEU A 71 -6.64 1.33 8.86
N PHE A 72 -5.83 0.30 8.63
CA PHE A 72 -4.99 -0.27 9.68
C PHE A 72 -4.00 0.75 10.24
N TYR A 73 -3.30 1.51 9.38
CA TYR A 73 -2.39 2.57 9.83
C TYR A 73 -3.08 3.64 10.67
N LEU A 74 -4.30 4.04 10.30
CA LEU A 74 -5.09 4.97 11.13
C LEU A 74 -5.34 4.41 12.53
N GLN A 75 -5.63 3.11 12.67
CA GLN A 75 -5.81 2.47 13.97
C GLN A 75 -4.50 2.44 14.78
N VAL A 76 -3.36 2.16 14.13
CA VAL A 76 -2.04 2.18 14.78
C VAL A 76 -1.73 3.58 15.31
N PHE A 77 -1.89 4.61 14.47
CA PHE A 77 -1.65 5.98 14.90
C PHE A 77 -2.58 6.40 16.04
N HIS A 78 -3.86 5.99 16.02
CA HIS A 78 -4.78 6.29 17.11
C HIS A 78 -4.31 5.71 18.47
N ARG A 79 -3.73 4.50 18.48
CA ARG A 79 -3.25 3.84 19.70
C ARG A 79 -1.90 4.38 20.21
N MET A 80 -1.06 4.89 19.31
CA MET A 80 0.29 5.35 19.64
C MET A 80 0.28 6.76 20.26
N LYS A 81 0.87 6.91 21.45
CA LYS A 81 1.03 8.21 22.13
C LYS A 81 2.30 8.95 21.74
N THR A 82 3.39 8.21 21.52
CA THR A 82 4.71 8.74 21.14
C THR A 82 5.32 7.84 20.06
N PHE A 83 6.19 8.38 19.22
CA PHE A 83 6.92 7.63 18.20
C PHE A 83 8.40 7.59 18.54
N ASP A 84 9.02 6.44 18.36
CA ASP A 84 10.47 6.30 18.42
C ASP A 84 11.06 6.24 17.00
N PHE A 85 12.38 6.45 16.90
CA PHE A 85 13.07 6.43 15.60
C PHE A 85 12.96 5.09 14.87
N LYS A 86 12.91 3.97 15.61
CA LYS A 86 12.80 2.63 15.02
C LYS A 86 11.46 2.46 14.30
N PHE A 87 10.36 2.84 14.93
CA PHE A 87 9.04 2.83 14.29
C PHE A 87 9.01 3.73 13.04
N LEU A 88 9.63 4.92 13.11
CA LEU A 88 9.69 5.82 11.95
C LEU A 88 10.38 5.20 10.74
N TYR A 89 11.46 4.43 10.93
CA TYR A 89 12.13 3.72 9.83
C TYR A 89 11.26 2.59 9.25
N ILE A 90 10.57 1.82 10.10
CA ILE A 90 9.64 0.76 9.66
C ILE A 90 8.48 1.38 8.86
N HIS A 91 7.95 2.51 9.34
CA HIS A 91 6.89 3.25 8.66
C HIS A 91 7.36 3.84 7.34
N LEU A 92 8.58 4.40 7.29
CA LEU A 92 9.14 4.89 6.02
C LEU A 92 9.31 3.76 5.00
N LEU A 93 9.78 2.59 5.45
CA LEU A 93 9.89 1.40 4.60
C LEU A 93 8.52 0.98 4.07
N SER A 94 7.48 0.98 4.89
CA SER A 94 6.13 0.63 4.43
C SER A 94 5.61 1.61 3.39
N LEU A 95 5.84 2.92 3.58
CA LEU A 95 5.47 3.95 2.60
C LEU A 95 6.19 3.74 1.26
N MET A 96 7.46 3.34 1.28
CA MET A 96 8.19 2.98 0.06
C MET A 96 7.53 1.79 -0.65
N VAL A 97 7.15 0.74 0.09
CA VAL A 97 6.48 -0.43 -0.49
C VAL A 97 5.11 -0.05 -1.08
N VAL A 98 4.34 0.82 -0.40
CA VAL A 98 3.06 1.36 -0.90
C VAL A 98 3.25 2.05 -2.25
N VAL A 99 4.23 2.95 -2.37
CA VAL A 99 4.48 3.68 -3.64
C VAL A 99 4.91 2.74 -4.78
N PHE A 100 5.40 1.53 -4.49
CA PHE A 100 5.75 0.52 -5.49
C PHE A 100 4.53 -0.29 -6.00
N VAL A 101 3.39 -0.27 -5.30
CA VAL A 101 2.18 -1.03 -5.69
C VAL A 101 1.68 -0.70 -7.11
N PRO A 102 1.61 0.58 -7.54
CA PRO A 102 1.21 0.93 -8.91
C PRO A 102 2.21 0.44 -9.96
N PHE A 103 3.49 0.28 -9.60
CA PHE A 103 4.50 -0.25 -10.50
C PHE A 103 4.34 -1.76 -10.68
N THR A 104 4.23 -2.52 -9.58
CA THR A 104 4.11 -3.99 -9.63
C THR A 104 2.79 -4.45 -10.25
N SER A 105 1.67 -3.77 -9.95
CA SER A 105 0.37 -4.03 -10.58
C SER A 105 0.34 -3.80 -12.10
N SER A 106 1.23 -2.95 -12.63
CA SER A 106 1.27 -2.68 -14.07
C SER A 106 1.77 -3.87 -14.91
N PHE A 107 2.34 -4.88 -14.27
CA PHE A 107 2.79 -6.12 -14.90
C PHE A 107 1.68 -7.18 -14.97
N SER A 108 0.70 -7.16 -14.06
CA SER A 108 -0.41 -8.14 -14.03
C SER A 108 -1.29 -8.07 -15.28
N SER A 109 -1.33 -6.93 -15.98
CA SER A 109 -2.25 -6.70 -17.11
C SER A 109 -1.64 -6.94 -18.50
N LYS A 110 -0.43 -7.50 -18.62
CA LYS A 110 0.32 -7.53 -19.90
C LYS A 110 0.71 -8.94 -20.37
N GLY A 111 0.03 -9.42 -21.40
CA GLY A 111 0.51 -10.48 -22.30
C GLY A 111 0.64 -11.88 -21.67
N GLU A 112 1.44 -12.73 -22.31
CA GLU A 112 1.63 -14.15 -21.92
C GLU A 112 2.30 -14.32 -20.54
N MET A 113 2.97 -13.29 -20.03
CA MET A 113 3.61 -13.28 -18.71
C MET A 113 2.75 -12.66 -17.61
N ALA A 114 1.44 -12.45 -17.84
CA ALA A 114 0.53 -11.90 -16.84
C ALA A 114 0.59 -12.64 -15.49
N ALA A 115 0.74 -13.96 -15.50
CA ALA A 115 0.89 -14.77 -14.28
C ALA A 115 2.15 -14.40 -13.47
N VAL A 116 3.28 -14.14 -14.14
CA VAL A 116 4.52 -13.72 -13.48
C VAL A 116 4.37 -12.30 -12.93
N GLY A 117 3.74 -11.41 -13.69
CA GLY A 117 3.42 -10.06 -13.24
C GLY A 117 2.54 -10.05 -11.98
N ASP A 118 1.55 -10.94 -11.93
CA ASP A 118 0.67 -11.08 -10.79
C ASP A 118 1.40 -11.58 -9.53
N VAL A 119 2.35 -12.51 -9.69
CA VAL A 119 3.25 -12.91 -8.60
C VAL A 119 4.03 -11.72 -8.06
N PHE A 120 4.56 -10.84 -8.90
CA PHE A 120 5.27 -9.63 -8.44
C PHE A 120 4.35 -8.68 -7.66
N PHE A 121 3.13 -8.48 -8.13
CA PHE A 121 2.13 -7.66 -7.43
C PHE A 121 1.76 -8.27 -6.07
N GLN A 122 1.51 -9.57 -6.02
CA GLN A 122 1.20 -10.29 -4.78
C GLN A 122 2.38 -10.25 -3.79
N LEU A 123 3.62 -10.44 -4.26
CA LEU A 123 4.81 -10.34 -3.42
C LEU A 123 4.98 -8.95 -2.81
N ASN A 124 4.69 -7.89 -3.58
CA ASN A 124 4.74 -6.53 -3.05
C ASN A 124 3.69 -6.28 -1.96
N ASN A 125 2.46 -6.76 -2.15
CA ASN A 125 1.42 -6.73 -1.12
C ASN A 125 1.77 -7.59 0.10
N LEU A 126 2.40 -8.75 -0.10
CA LEU A 126 2.87 -9.60 0.98
C LEU A 126 3.96 -8.92 1.81
N ILE A 127 4.94 -8.28 1.15
CA ILE A 127 5.98 -7.50 1.83
C ILE A 127 5.34 -6.37 2.63
N LEU A 128 4.37 -5.64 2.06
CA LEU A 128 3.65 -4.59 2.76
C LEU A 128 2.95 -5.13 4.02
N ALA A 129 2.24 -6.25 3.88
CA ALA A 129 1.56 -6.91 5.00
C ALA A 129 2.55 -7.34 6.09
N ILE A 130 3.70 -7.91 5.72
CA ILE A 130 4.75 -8.30 6.68
C ILE A 130 5.30 -7.09 7.43
N VAL A 131 5.63 -5.99 6.73
CA VAL A 131 6.15 -4.77 7.35
C VAL A 131 5.11 -4.16 8.31
N LEU A 132 3.84 -4.18 7.92
CA LEU A 132 2.71 -3.74 8.74
C LEU A 132 2.56 -4.56 10.02
N VAL A 133 2.56 -5.88 9.91
CA VAL A 133 2.45 -6.81 11.04
C VAL A 133 3.67 -6.65 11.96
N TYR A 134 4.87 -6.52 11.39
CA TYR A 134 6.09 -6.26 12.16
C TYR A 134 6.01 -4.94 12.93
N GLY A 135 5.56 -3.86 12.27
CA GLY A 135 5.33 -2.57 12.91
C GLY A 135 4.28 -2.66 14.03
N TRP A 136 3.20 -3.42 13.83
CA TRP A 136 2.20 -3.67 14.86
C TRP A 136 2.79 -4.39 16.08
N HIS A 137 3.54 -5.48 15.88
CA HIS A 137 4.16 -6.20 16.98
C HIS A 137 5.14 -5.31 17.76
N TYR A 138 5.90 -4.48 17.06
CA TYR A 138 6.79 -3.51 17.68
C TYR A 138 6.03 -2.52 18.60
N CYS A 139 4.87 -2.03 18.15
CA CYS A 139 4.02 -1.12 18.93
C CYS A 139 3.23 -1.81 20.05
N ALA A 140 2.89 -3.09 19.87
CA ALA A 140 2.04 -3.84 20.81
C ALA A 140 2.81 -4.37 22.02
N ILE A 141 4.13 -4.52 21.94
CA ILE A 141 4.97 -4.95 23.08
C ILE A 141 5.30 -3.72 23.94
N PRO A 142 4.83 -3.64 25.21
CA PRO A 142 5.20 -2.57 26.10
C PRO A 142 6.72 -2.60 26.40
N PRO A 143 7.40 -1.45 26.58
CA PRO A 143 8.84 -1.39 26.88
C PRO A 143 9.30 -2.08 28.19
N GLY A 144 8.42 -2.78 28.92
CA GLY A 144 8.67 -3.32 30.26
C GLY A 144 8.92 -4.83 30.38
N THR A 145 8.73 -5.63 29.33
CA THR A 145 8.80 -7.11 29.43
C THR A 145 10.10 -7.72 28.91
N ALA A 146 11.03 -6.92 28.37
CA ALA A 146 12.30 -7.42 27.82
C ALA A 146 13.49 -7.40 28.80
N GLY A 147 13.28 -7.09 30.09
CA GLY A 147 14.38 -6.89 31.05
C GLY A 147 14.13 -7.26 32.51
N ALA A 148 13.04 -7.94 32.85
CA ALA A 148 12.76 -8.37 34.22
C ALA A 148 13.03 -9.88 34.37
N GLY A 149 14.31 -10.28 34.35
CA GLY A 149 14.63 -11.69 34.43
C GLY A 149 16.10 -12.08 34.51
N THR A 150 17.00 -11.26 35.06
CA THR A 150 18.35 -11.71 35.48
C THR A 150 18.93 -10.78 36.54
N TYR A 151 18.29 -10.66 37.71
CA TYR A 151 18.95 -10.28 38.97
C TYR A 151 18.15 -10.91 40.11
N GLY A 152 18.56 -12.12 40.49
CA GLY A 152 18.05 -12.90 41.61
C GLY A 152 19.04 -14.01 41.90
#